data_AF-A0A0P7Z5S9-F1
#
_entry.id   AF-A0A0P7Z5S9-F1
#
_cell.length_a   1.000
_cell.length_b   1.000
_cell.length_c   1.000
_cell.angle_alpha   90.00
_cell.angle_beta   90.00
_cell.angle_gamma   90.00
#
_symmetry.space_group_name_H-M   'P 1'
#
loop_
_entity.id
_entity.type
_entity.pdbx_description
1 polymer ?
#
loop_
_entity_poly.entity_id
_entity_poly.type
_entity_poly.pdbx_seq_one_letter_code
_entity_poly.pdbx_strand_id
1 'polypeptide(L)'
;MIRLLIFIPAFFLLMGFTNSPLSTFNVVVNNADVVLTWSADDLTSVDKFEVYRKWEHNRSGKNEFEKLEDSEIQLTRAIRTNPPPYFEYIDNQLFKAETGTDVEYVLYIYMTDGSRHEEHRHVQYTTSAVRRTWGSIKSMFQ
;
A
#
# COMPACT_ATOMS: atom_id res chain seq x y z
N MET A 1 -12.03 28.28 57.44
CA MET A 1 -11.14 28.12 56.27
C MET A 1 -11.16 26.66 55.86
N ILE A 2 -11.83 26.30 54.76
CA ILE A 2 -11.86 24.94 54.21
C ILE A 2 -11.03 24.95 52.93
N ARG A 3 -9.95 24.18 52.89
CA ARG A 3 -9.12 23.98 51.68
C ARG A 3 -9.73 22.84 50.88
N LEU A 4 -10.27 23.16 49.71
CA LEU A 4 -10.77 22.19 48.72
C LEU A 4 -9.56 21.57 48.01
N LEU A 5 -9.34 20.27 48.19
CA LEU A 5 -8.26 19.51 47.57
C LEU A 5 -8.82 18.89 46.27
N ILE A 6 -8.45 19.45 45.13
CA ILE A 6 -8.87 18.97 43.81
C ILE A 6 -8.03 17.73 43.47
N PHE A 7 -8.68 16.58 43.43
CA PHE A 7 -8.09 15.32 42.99
C PHE A 7 -8.13 15.29 41.45
N ILE A 8 -6.98 15.48 40.80
CA ILE A 8 -6.86 15.33 39.34
C ILE A 8 -6.53 13.85 39.08
N PRO A 9 -7.44 13.03 38.54
CA PRO A 9 -7.08 11.69 38.13
C PRO A 9 -6.09 11.80 36.96
N ALA A 10 -4.86 11.33 37.18
CA ALA A 10 -3.87 11.14 36.12
C ALA A 10 -4.41 10.06 35.16
N PHE A 11 -5.01 10.49 34.07
CA PHE A 11 -5.40 9.64 32.97
C PHE A 11 -4.11 9.18 32.27
N PHE A 12 -3.57 8.05 32.71
CA PHE A 12 -2.45 7.38 32.05
C PHE A 12 -2.97 6.83 30.71
N LEU A 13 -2.69 7.56 29.64
CA LEU A 13 -2.86 7.09 28.27
C LEU A 13 -1.80 6.02 28.02
N LEU A 14 -2.19 4.75 28.16
CA LEU A 14 -1.40 3.61 27.68
C LEU A 14 -1.38 3.69 26.15
N MET A 15 -0.32 4.28 25.59
CA MET A 15 -0.01 4.12 24.19
C MET A 15 0.46 2.68 23.98
N GLY A 16 -0.46 1.81 23.57
CA GLY A 16 -0.12 0.46 23.14
C GLY A 16 0.73 0.56 21.87
N PHE A 17 1.98 0.09 21.94
CA PHE A 17 2.76 -0.18 20.74
C PHE A 17 2.12 -1.39 20.07
N THR A 18 1.46 -1.17 18.95
CA THR A 18 0.99 -2.26 18.12
C THR A 18 2.14 -2.66 17.20
N ASN A 19 2.69 -3.86 17.41
CA ASN A 19 3.65 -4.42 16.48
C ASN A 19 2.88 -4.80 15.21
N SER A 20 3.27 -4.23 14.08
CA SER A 20 2.74 -4.63 12.76
C SER A 20 3.04 -6.13 12.55
N PRO A 21 2.07 -6.94 12.08
CA PRO A 21 2.31 -8.37 11.82
C PRO A 21 3.22 -8.60 10.60
N LEU A 22 3.54 -7.55 9.84
CA LEU A 22 4.38 -7.63 8.66
C LEU A 22 5.87 -7.68 9.01
N SER A 23 6.58 -8.58 8.35
CA SER A 23 8.04 -8.57 8.30
C SER A 23 8.57 -7.71 7.16
N THR A 24 7.88 -7.68 6.02
CA THR A 24 8.27 -6.84 4.88
C THR A 24 7.06 -6.25 4.16
N PHE A 25 7.24 -5.05 3.63
CA PHE A 25 6.34 -4.43 2.67
C PHE A 25 7.17 -3.57 1.70
N ASN A 26 7.08 -3.89 0.42
CA ASN A 26 7.87 -3.31 -0.65
C ASN A 26 6.96 -2.92 -1.83
N VAL A 27 7.33 -1.84 -2.50
CA VAL A 27 6.65 -1.32 -3.69
C VAL A 27 7.70 -1.06 -4.75
N VAL A 28 7.53 -1.68 -5.93
CA VAL A 28 8.50 -1.60 -7.03
C VAL A 28 7.79 -1.21 -8.31
N VAL A 29 8.29 -0.19 -9.00
CA VAL A 29 7.82 0.18 -10.34
C VAL A 29 8.50 -0.74 -11.36
N ASN A 30 7.69 -1.47 -12.13
CA ASN A 30 8.14 -2.35 -13.20
C ASN A 30 7.51 -1.88 -14.53
N ASN A 31 8.25 -1.06 -15.27
CA ASN A 31 7.79 -0.39 -16.50
C ASN A 31 6.59 0.55 -16.25
N ALA A 32 5.37 0.07 -16.52
CA ALA A 32 4.12 0.81 -16.36
C ALA A 32 3.25 0.26 -15.21
N ASP A 33 3.64 -0.90 -14.68
CA ASP A 33 2.95 -1.54 -13.57
C ASP A 33 3.69 -1.26 -12.27
N VAL A 34 2.97 -1.24 -11.16
CA VAL A 34 3.57 -1.19 -9.82
C VAL A 34 3.26 -2.48 -9.09
N VAL A 35 4.32 -3.14 -8.62
CA VAL A 35 4.22 -4.42 -7.94
C VAL A 35 4.42 -4.17 -6.45
N LEU A 36 3.37 -4.43 -5.67
CA LEU A 36 3.37 -4.39 -4.22
C LEU A 36 3.56 -5.79 -3.69
N THR A 37 4.49 -5.96 -2.76
CA THR A 37 4.82 -7.26 -2.18
C THR A 37 5.00 -7.15 -0.69
N TRP A 38 4.50 -8.15 0.04
CA TRP A 38 4.63 -8.20 1.49
C TRP A 38 4.74 -9.61 2.01
N SER A 39 5.31 -9.72 3.21
CA SER A 39 5.36 -10.94 4.00
C SER A 39 5.00 -10.63 5.44
N ALA A 40 4.36 -11.60 6.10
CA ALA A 40 4.01 -11.54 7.50
C ALA A 40 4.56 -12.76 8.22
N ASP A 41 5.17 -12.57 9.38
CA ASP A 41 5.70 -13.69 10.18
C ASP A 41 4.58 -14.35 10.99
N ASP A 42 3.53 -13.58 11.32
CA ASP A 42 2.34 -14.05 12.02
C ASP A 42 1.08 -13.54 11.31
N LEU A 43 0.24 -14.47 10.87
CA LEU A 43 -1.06 -14.21 10.25
C LEU A 43 -2.24 -14.65 11.14
N THR A 44 -1.99 -15.15 12.36
CA THR A 44 -3.03 -15.77 13.20
C THR A 44 -4.16 -14.81 13.54
N SER A 45 -3.86 -13.52 13.65
CA SER A 45 -4.82 -12.46 13.94
C SER A 45 -5.19 -11.62 12.72
N VAL A 46 -4.74 -11.98 11.52
CA VAL A 46 -5.02 -11.23 10.28
C VAL A 46 -6.26 -11.82 9.61
N ASP A 47 -7.22 -10.97 9.28
CA ASP A 47 -8.40 -11.33 8.49
C ASP A 47 -8.10 -11.17 6.99
N LYS A 48 -7.72 -9.96 6.58
CA LYS A 48 -7.48 -9.62 5.17
C LYS A 48 -6.53 -8.44 4.99
N PHE A 49 -6.07 -8.27 3.76
CA PHE A 49 -5.31 -7.11 3.34
C PHE A 49 -6.09 -6.29 2.31
N GLU A 50 -5.90 -4.97 2.32
CA GLU A 50 -6.38 -4.08 1.26
C GLU A 50 -5.32 -3.07 0.87
N VAL A 51 -5.19 -2.78 -0.43
CA VAL A 51 -4.22 -1.82 -0.96
C VAL A 51 -4.92 -0.55 -1.41
N TYR A 52 -4.38 0.57 -0.97
CA TYR A 52 -4.82 1.90 -1.37
C TYR A 52 -3.64 2.70 -1.91
N ARG A 53 -3.97 3.70 -2.72
CA ARG A 53 -2.99 4.55 -3.41
C ARG A 53 -3.41 6.00 -3.37
N LYS A 54 -2.44 6.91 -3.31
CA LYS A 54 -2.61 8.36 -3.42
C LYS A 54 -1.50 8.95 -4.28
N TRP A 55 -1.83 9.91 -5.13
CA TRP A 55 -0.85 10.74 -5.83
C TRP A 55 -1.44 12.11 -6.14
N GLU A 56 -0.57 13.07 -6.46
CA GLU A 56 -0.97 14.42 -6.83
C GLU A 56 -1.80 14.37 -8.13
N HIS A 57 -3.03 14.88 -8.10
CA HIS A 57 -4.02 14.75 -9.18
C HIS A 57 -4.47 13.31 -9.46
N ASN A 58 -4.87 12.59 -8.41
CA ASN A 58 -5.56 11.31 -8.56
C ASN A 58 -6.84 11.43 -9.42
N ARG A 59 -7.44 10.28 -9.80
CA ARG A 59 -8.63 10.24 -10.68
C ARG A 59 -9.80 11.09 -10.18
N SER A 60 -9.95 11.22 -8.87
CA SER A 60 -11.00 12.01 -8.22
C SER A 60 -10.66 13.51 -8.13
N GLY A 61 -9.47 13.92 -8.55
CA GLY A 61 -8.97 15.29 -8.42
C GLY A 61 -8.69 15.72 -6.97
N LYS A 62 -8.61 14.76 -6.05
CA LYS A 62 -8.43 14.98 -4.61
C LYS A 62 -7.13 14.37 -4.12
N ASN A 63 -6.56 14.91 -3.05
CA ASN A 63 -5.39 14.31 -2.40
C ASN A 63 -5.81 13.29 -1.34
N GLU A 64 -6.58 12.27 -1.76
CA GLU A 64 -7.17 11.24 -0.89
C GLU A 64 -6.73 9.84 -1.34
N PHE A 65 -6.60 8.92 -0.40
CA PHE A 65 -6.34 7.51 -0.71
C PHE A 65 -7.56 6.87 -1.39
N GLU A 66 -7.34 6.28 -2.56
CA GLU A 66 -8.33 5.46 -3.26
C GLU A 66 -8.02 3.97 -3.06
N LYS A 67 -9.06 3.16 -2.79
CA LYS A 67 -8.95 1.71 -2.76
C LYS A 67 -8.70 1.21 -4.18
N LEU A 68 -7.69 0.37 -4.37
CA LEU A 68 -7.43 -0.22 -5.68
C LEU A 68 -8.41 -1.37 -5.97
N GLU A 69 -8.76 -1.53 -7.24
CA GLU A 69 -9.70 -2.58 -7.68
C GLU A 69 -9.11 -3.97 -7.41
N ASP A 70 -9.93 -4.91 -6.94
CA ASP A 70 -9.51 -6.28 -6.58
C ASP A 70 -8.33 -6.38 -5.60
N SER A 71 -8.06 -5.31 -4.84
CA SER A 71 -6.99 -5.24 -3.85
C SER A 71 -7.31 -5.91 -2.53
N GLU A 72 -8.51 -6.44 -2.36
CA GLU A 72 -8.84 -7.27 -1.22
C GLU A 72 -8.16 -8.64 -1.39
N ILE A 73 -7.12 -8.88 -0.59
CA ILE A 73 -6.33 -10.10 -0.61
C ILE A 73 -6.61 -10.89 0.66
N GLN A 74 -7.32 -12.01 0.47
CA GLN A 74 -7.56 -13.01 1.51
C GLN A 74 -6.30 -13.84 1.74
N LEU A 75 -6.12 -14.39 2.95
CA LEU A 75 -4.91 -15.15 3.32
C LEU A 75 -4.66 -16.37 2.41
N THR A 76 -5.71 -16.96 1.87
CA THR A 76 -5.65 -18.11 0.93
C THR A 76 -4.99 -17.79 -0.40
N ARG A 77 -4.80 -16.50 -0.72
CA ARG A 77 -4.19 -16.02 -1.96
C ARG A 77 -2.67 -15.82 -1.86
N ALA A 78 -2.04 -16.28 -0.78
CA ALA A 78 -0.59 -16.27 -0.66
C ALA A 78 0.07 -17.00 -1.86
N ILE A 79 1.02 -16.34 -2.52
CA ILE A 79 1.75 -16.88 -3.68
C ILE A 79 2.74 -17.96 -3.24
N ARG A 80 3.29 -17.80 -2.04
CA ARG A 80 4.11 -18.80 -1.38
C ARG A 80 3.62 -18.98 0.04
N THR A 81 3.45 -20.22 0.44
CA THR A 81 3.05 -20.61 1.80
C THR A 81 4.24 -21.01 2.67
N ASN A 82 5.45 -21.06 2.10
CA ASN A 82 6.67 -21.23 2.89
C ASN A 82 6.82 -20.05 3.85
N PRO A 83 7.15 -20.27 5.14
CA PRO A 83 7.29 -19.18 6.08
C PRO A 83 8.47 -18.23 5.73
N PRO A 84 8.28 -16.91 5.77
CA PRO A 84 6.99 -16.23 5.93
C PRO A 84 6.17 -16.23 4.62
N PRO A 85 4.84 -16.43 4.69
CA PRO A 85 3.96 -16.37 3.53
C PRO A 85 4.10 -15.05 2.77
N TYR A 86 4.01 -15.14 1.45
CA TYR A 86 4.29 -14.04 0.54
C TYR A 86 3.08 -13.68 -0.30
N PHE A 87 2.79 -12.39 -0.39
CA PHE A 87 1.65 -11.85 -1.13
C PHE A 87 2.12 -10.83 -2.16
N GLU A 88 1.33 -10.66 -3.22
CA GLU A 88 1.59 -9.69 -4.26
C GLU A 88 0.28 -9.06 -4.74
N TYR A 89 0.37 -7.79 -5.08
CA TYR A 89 -0.66 -7.08 -5.82
C TYR A 89 0.00 -6.27 -6.94
N ILE A 90 -0.57 -6.33 -8.14
CA ILE A 90 -0.08 -5.60 -9.30
C ILE A 90 -1.07 -4.48 -9.63
N ASP A 91 -0.62 -3.25 -9.43
CA ASP A 91 -1.34 -2.07 -9.86
C ASP A 91 -0.97 -1.72 -11.31
N ASN A 92 -1.88 -2.04 -12.21
CA ASN A 92 -1.78 -1.74 -13.64
C ASN A 92 -2.64 -0.52 -14.03
N GLN A 93 -3.11 0.28 -13.06
CA GLN A 93 -3.95 1.44 -13.31
C GLN A 93 -3.19 2.78 -13.18
N LEU A 94 -1.92 2.73 -12.76
CA LEU A 94 -1.08 3.93 -12.58
C LEU A 94 -0.57 4.53 -13.89
N PHE A 95 -0.71 3.84 -15.03
CA PHE A 95 -0.29 4.34 -16.36
C PHE A 95 -0.88 5.69 -16.77
N LYS A 96 -1.89 6.20 -16.04
CA LYS A 96 -2.50 7.51 -16.25
C LYS A 96 -1.77 8.64 -15.52
N ALA A 97 -0.91 8.33 -14.56
CA ALA A 97 -0.09 9.32 -13.88
C ALA A 97 1.05 9.80 -14.77
N GLU A 98 1.52 11.03 -14.54
CA GLU A 98 2.64 11.60 -15.27
C GLU A 98 3.96 10.94 -14.83
N THR A 99 4.93 10.85 -15.73
CA THR A 99 6.27 10.40 -15.35
C THR A 99 6.88 11.43 -14.39
N GLY A 100 7.40 10.96 -13.25
CA GLY A 100 7.91 11.83 -12.20
C GLY A 100 6.87 12.21 -11.15
N THR A 101 5.69 11.56 -11.14
CA THR A 101 4.73 11.69 -10.05
C THR A 101 5.19 10.92 -8.80
N ASP A 102 5.12 11.55 -7.62
CA ASP A 102 5.27 10.85 -6.33
C ASP A 102 3.96 10.13 -5.98
N VAL A 103 4.06 8.85 -5.67
CA VAL A 103 2.91 7.98 -5.41
C VAL A 103 3.09 7.31 -4.07
N GLU A 104 2.10 7.47 -3.20
CA GLU A 104 2.04 6.85 -1.89
C GLU A 104 1.08 5.67 -1.93
N TYR A 105 1.56 4.52 -1.48
CA TYR A 105 0.74 3.33 -1.25
C TYR A 105 0.61 3.08 0.24
N VAL A 106 -0.58 2.66 0.65
CA VAL A 106 -0.83 2.15 2.00
C VAL A 106 -1.43 0.75 1.91
N LEU A 107 -0.85 -0.15 2.71
CA LEU A 107 -1.35 -1.48 2.94
C LEU A 107 -2.14 -1.48 4.25
N TYR A 108 -3.45 -1.67 4.16
CA TYR A 108 -4.31 -1.87 5.32
C TYR A 108 -4.34 -3.35 5.68
N ILE A 109 -4.06 -3.63 6.94
CA ILE A 109 -4.10 -4.97 7.52
C ILE A 109 -5.27 -5.00 8.47
N TYR A 110 -6.32 -5.73 8.11
CA TYR A 110 -7.50 -5.89 8.95
C TYR A 110 -7.30 -7.09 9.84
N MET A 111 -7.47 -6.87 11.14
CA MET A 111 -7.29 -7.90 12.16
C MET A 111 -8.64 -8.53 12.50
N THR A 112 -8.62 -9.77 12.98
CA THR A 112 -9.84 -10.51 13.36
C THR A 112 -10.60 -9.89 14.53
N ASP A 113 -9.94 -9.05 15.33
CA ASP A 113 -10.55 -8.29 16.43
C ASP A 113 -11.21 -6.96 15.98
N GLY A 114 -11.17 -6.67 14.68
CA GLY A 114 -11.70 -5.45 14.07
C GLY A 114 -10.74 -4.26 14.10
N SER A 115 -9.55 -4.41 14.69
CA SER A 115 -8.50 -3.39 14.59
C SER A 115 -7.86 -3.38 13.20
N ARG A 116 -7.15 -2.29 12.90
CA ARG A 116 -6.51 -2.08 11.59
C ARG A 116 -5.12 -1.49 11.77
N HIS A 117 -4.16 -2.05 11.05
CA HIS A 117 -2.81 -1.50 10.91
C HIS A 117 -2.59 -0.93 9.50
N GLU A 118 -1.67 0.02 9.40
CA GLU A 118 -1.38 0.76 8.16
C GLU A 118 0.13 0.76 7.94
N GLU A 119 0.57 0.29 6.77
CA GLU A 119 1.97 0.40 6.34
C GLU A 119 2.07 1.26 5.09
N HIS A 120 2.90 2.30 5.14
CA HIS A 120 3.05 3.29 4.07
C HIS A 120 4.34 3.09 3.29
N ARG A 121 4.29 3.24 1.97
CA ARG A 121 5.46 3.27 1.09
C ARG A 121 5.29 4.30 -0.02
N HIS A 122 6.32 5.12 -0.21
CA HIS A 122 6.41 6.07 -1.30
C HIS A 122 7.22 5.48 -2.45
N VAL A 123 6.82 5.79 -3.68
CA VAL A 123 7.59 5.45 -4.87
C VAL A 123 7.51 6.57 -5.88
N GLN A 124 8.66 6.88 -6.48
CA GLN A 124 8.72 7.78 -7.62
C GLN A 124 8.28 7.02 -8.87
N TYR A 125 7.11 7.37 -9.41
CA TYR A 125 6.62 6.72 -10.62
C TYR A 125 7.38 7.22 -11.84
N THR A 126 8.04 6.32 -12.55
CA THR A 126 8.75 6.64 -13.80
C THR A 126 8.40 5.64 -14.89
N THR A 127 7.76 6.09 -15.97
CA THR A 127 7.50 5.21 -17.13
C THR A 127 8.69 5.22 -18.08
N SER A 128 9.34 4.07 -18.27
CA SER A 128 10.33 3.89 -19.33
C SER A 128 9.62 3.54 -20.64
N ALA A 129 8.76 4.43 -21.14
CA ALA A 129 8.03 4.19 -22.38
C ALA A 129 8.94 4.34 -23.60
N VAL A 130 9.85 3.39 -23.85
CA VAL A 130 10.37 3.15 -25.20
C VAL A 130 9.32 2.34 -25.94
N ARG A 131 8.27 3.01 -26.41
CA ARG A 131 7.37 2.43 -27.42
C ARG A 131 8.14 2.36 -28.73
N ARG A 132 8.78 1.21 -29.00
CA ARG A 132 9.40 0.95 -30.31
C ARG A 132 8.33 1.05 -31.39
N THR A 133 8.33 2.13 -32.16
CA THR A 133 7.57 2.29 -33.39
C THR A 133 8.16 1.40 -34.48
N TRP A 134 8.01 0.07 -34.34
CA TRP A 134 8.40 -0.87 -35.38
C TRP A 134 7.66 -0.63 -36.71
N GLY A 135 6.51 0.04 -36.68
CA GLY A 135 5.73 0.39 -37.87
C GLY A 135 6.30 1.55 -38.70
N SER A 136 6.98 2.53 -38.09
CA SER A 136 7.40 3.77 -38.79
C SER A 136 8.73 3.62 -39.53
N ILE A 137 9.57 2.66 -39.15
CA ILE A 137 10.85 2.39 -39.82
C ILE A 137 10.63 1.63 -41.13
N LYS A 138 9.57 0.82 -41.23
CA LYS A 138 9.31 -0.02 -42.40
C LYS A 138 8.88 0.78 -43.64
N SER A 139 8.42 2.02 -43.49
CA SER A 139 7.98 2.88 -44.60
C SER A 139 9.08 3.80 -45.16
N MET A 140 10.28 3.84 -44.55
CA MET A 140 11.39 4.70 -45.01
C MET A 140 12.39 3.98 -45.92
N PHE A 141 12.21 2.68 -46.14
CA PHE A 141 13.03 1.85 -47.03
C PHE A 141 12.25 1.36 -48.25
N GLN A 142 11.22 2.10 -48.67
CA GLN A 142 10.60 1.96 -49.99
C GLN A 142 11.10 3.04 -50.93
#